data_AF-A0A815EFE1-F1
#
_entry.id   AF-A0A815EFE1-F1
#
_cell.length_a   1.000
_cell.length_b   1.000
_cell.length_c   1.000
_cell.angle_alpha   90.00
_cell.angle_beta   90.00
_cell.angle_gamma   90.00
#
_symmetry.space_group_name_H-M   'P 1'
#
loop_
_entity.id
_entity.type
_entity.pdbx_description
1 polymer ?
#
loop_
_entity_poly.entity_id
_entity_poly.type
_entity_poly.pdbx_seq_one_letter_code
_entity_poly.pdbx_strand_id
1 'polypeptide(L)'
;MLGLVLLNGYNVNLQNSSVIACKLYFYASFLFAALSPTILILASIDRLLISSQNVDTRLYSSKRLAYFSISISTVFWIVFNSHILIKANLQEFAPFYFVCYFDLFSTYFDFVSYSIAVINTILDILMIVLCVFAFKNVRRIRSIPREKRNQIRSMTKKDFQLLRCLFVQDVIYIIFGTSISIFYIFDAITKYENGIILEQAIRKFLYDSMTFIYSTSYSVNVFTFIIVSKAFRHELKRTIYKIIGKDLVPIREEENHERDNVEINVVSIIELPA
;
A
#
# COMPACT_ATOMS: atom_id res chain seq x y z
N MET A 1 -3.33 -0.32 14.82
CA MET A 1 -4.69 0.10 15.24
C MET A 1 -5.17 -0.68 16.47
N LEU A 2 -5.40 -2.01 16.39
CA LEU A 2 -5.93 -2.78 17.55
C LEU A 2 -5.01 -2.77 18.78
N GLY A 3 -3.69 -2.90 18.58
CA GLY A 3 -2.71 -2.80 19.67
C GLY A 3 -2.65 -1.42 20.35
N LEU A 4 -2.98 -0.34 19.61
CA LEU A 4 -2.98 1.04 20.12
C LEU A 4 -4.20 1.31 21.01
N VAL A 5 -5.35 0.71 20.70
CA VAL A 5 -6.56 0.77 21.53
C VAL A 5 -6.38 0.01 22.84
N LEU A 6 -5.73 -1.15 22.81
CA LEU A 6 -5.42 -1.93 24.01
C LEU A 6 -4.36 -1.25 24.89
N LEU A 7 -3.36 -0.63 24.26
CA LEU A 7 -2.32 0.13 24.94
C LEU A 7 -2.89 1.37 25.64
N ASN A 8 -3.62 2.22 24.92
CA ASN A 8 -4.08 3.52 25.44
C ASN A 8 -5.38 3.42 26.25
N GLY A 9 -6.23 2.41 25.99
CA GLY A 9 -7.51 2.26 26.66
C GLY A 9 -7.46 1.39 27.92
N TYR A 10 -6.61 0.37 27.95
CA TYR A 10 -6.57 -0.63 29.03
C TYR A 10 -5.24 -0.74 29.75
N ASN A 11 -4.21 0.01 29.31
CA ASN A 11 -2.84 -0.06 29.83
C ASN A 11 -2.25 -1.50 29.84
N VAL A 12 -2.81 -2.40 29.01
CA VAL A 12 -2.31 -3.77 28.87
C VAL A 12 -1.32 -3.80 27.72
N ASN A 13 -0.03 -3.74 28.07
CA ASN A 13 1.06 -4.00 27.14
C ASN A 13 1.17 -5.50 26.85
N LEU A 14 0.32 -6.02 25.95
CA LEU A 14 0.40 -7.41 25.45
C LEU A 14 1.79 -7.77 24.92
N GLN A 15 2.53 -6.78 24.40
CA GLN A 15 3.92 -6.94 23.97
C GLN A 15 4.88 -7.22 25.13
N ASN A 16 4.61 -6.71 26.33
CA ASN A 16 5.48 -6.87 27.50
C ASN A 16 5.08 -8.05 28.38
N SER A 17 3.98 -8.74 28.07
CA SER A 17 3.46 -9.84 28.91
C SER A 17 4.25 -11.14 28.76
N SER A 18 4.83 -11.39 27.59
CA SER A 18 5.63 -12.59 27.33
C SER A 18 6.72 -12.34 26.30
N VAL A 19 7.86 -13.01 26.47
CA VAL A 19 8.99 -12.96 25.53
C VAL A 19 8.56 -13.41 24.13
N ILE A 20 7.68 -14.43 24.05
CA ILE A 20 7.18 -14.95 22.77
C ILE A 20 6.31 -13.90 22.07
N ALA A 21 5.39 -13.24 22.80
CA ALA A 21 4.57 -12.16 22.22
C ALA A 21 5.42 -10.98 21.75
N CYS A 22 6.43 -10.58 22.54
CA CYS A 22 7.38 -9.55 22.18
C CYS A 22 8.08 -9.84 20.83
N LYS A 23 8.64 -11.05 20.69
CA LYS A 23 9.32 -11.51 19.47
C LYS A 23 8.39 -11.55 18.26
N LEU A 24 7.21 -12.14 18.42
CA LEU A 24 6.23 -12.24 17.34
C LEU A 24 5.71 -10.87 16.90
N TYR A 25 5.49 -9.97 17.86
CA TYR A 25 5.02 -8.61 17.57
C TYR A 25 6.01 -7.83 16.72
N PHE A 26 7.29 -7.79 17.12
CA PHE A 26 8.31 -7.10 16.34
C PHE A 26 8.54 -7.76 14.98
N TYR A 27 8.63 -9.09 14.95
CA TYR A 27 8.80 -9.82 13.70
C TYR A 27 7.66 -9.55 12.71
N ALA A 28 6.41 -9.64 13.16
CA ALA A 28 5.25 -9.35 12.32
C ALA A 28 5.22 -7.90 11.86
N SER A 29 5.51 -6.94 12.75
CA SER A 29 5.51 -5.52 12.42
C SER A 29 6.50 -5.19 11.31
N PHE A 30 7.74 -5.69 11.42
CA PHE A 30 8.77 -5.49 10.40
C PHE A 30 8.46 -6.23 9.10
N LEU A 31 7.99 -7.48 9.19
CA LEU A 31 7.61 -8.27 8.03
C LEU A 31 6.51 -7.58 7.22
N PHE A 32 5.43 -7.12 7.86
CA PHE A 32 4.34 -6.44 7.18
C PHE A 32 4.72 -5.04 6.68
N ALA A 33 5.57 -4.31 7.42
CA ALA A 33 6.10 -3.03 6.98
C ALA A 33 6.92 -3.14 5.70
N ALA A 34 7.65 -4.24 5.49
CA ALA A 34 8.39 -4.48 4.25
C ALA A 34 7.53 -5.10 3.13
N LEU A 35 6.63 -6.03 3.48
CA LEU A 35 5.79 -6.73 2.49
C LEU A 35 4.80 -5.79 1.81
N SER A 36 4.14 -4.92 2.56
CA SER A 36 3.10 -4.04 2.01
C SER A 36 3.61 -3.16 0.85
N PRO A 37 4.66 -2.34 1.01
CA PRO A 37 5.22 -1.56 -0.10
C PRO A 37 5.80 -2.43 -1.21
N THR A 38 6.38 -3.59 -0.89
CA THR A 38 6.90 -4.52 -1.92
C THR A 38 5.76 -5.04 -2.82
N ILE A 39 4.63 -5.43 -2.24
CA ILE A 39 3.46 -5.88 -2.99
C ILE A 39 2.89 -4.73 -3.82
N LEU A 40 2.87 -3.50 -3.29
CA LEU A 40 2.45 -2.32 -4.00
C LEU A 40 3.34 -2.05 -5.23
N ILE A 41 4.67 -2.09 -5.06
CA ILE A 41 5.67 -2.01 -6.14
C ILE A 41 5.41 -3.07 -7.22
N LEU A 42 5.25 -4.33 -6.81
CA LEU A 42 4.99 -5.43 -7.75
C LEU A 42 3.67 -5.26 -8.50
N ALA A 43 2.62 -4.80 -7.82
CA ALA A 43 1.35 -4.48 -8.45
C ALA A 43 1.48 -3.33 -9.46
N SER A 44 2.28 -2.30 -9.15
CA SER A 44 2.51 -1.16 -10.04
C SER A 44 3.34 -1.56 -11.25
N ILE A 45 4.36 -2.41 -11.09
CA ILE A 45 5.10 -3.01 -12.21
C ILE A 45 4.16 -3.83 -13.10
N ASP A 46 3.35 -4.73 -12.52
CA ASP A 46 2.40 -5.54 -13.29
C ASP A 46 1.45 -4.66 -14.12
N ARG A 47 0.87 -3.62 -13.51
CA ARG A 47 -0.01 -2.68 -14.21
C ARG A 47 0.71 -1.87 -15.28
N LEU A 48 1.97 -1.51 -15.06
CA LEU A 48 2.80 -0.86 -16.07
C LEU A 48 3.04 -1.77 -17.28
N LEU A 49 3.35 -3.04 -17.05
CA LEU A 49 3.55 -4.04 -18.11
C LEU A 49 2.26 -4.27 -18.91
N ILE A 50 1.10 -4.40 -18.24
CA ILE A 50 -0.21 -4.56 -18.88
C ILE A 50 -0.57 -3.33 -19.74
N SER A 51 -0.24 -2.13 -19.26
CA SER A 51 -0.52 -0.88 -19.97
C SER A 51 0.45 -0.58 -21.12
N SER A 52 1.54 -1.34 -21.27
CA SER A 52 2.48 -1.19 -22.37
C SER A 52 1.85 -1.52 -23.72
N GLN A 53 2.25 -0.78 -24.76
CA GLN A 53 1.82 -1.03 -26.14
C GLN A 53 2.54 -2.22 -26.77
N ASN A 54 3.71 -2.58 -26.25
CA ASN A 54 4.50 -3.68 -26.80
C ASN A 54 3.87 -5.02 -26.40
N VAL A 55 3.56 -5.84 -27.41
CA VAL A 55 2.93 -7.16 -27.23
C VAL A 55 3.83 -8.08 -26.40
N ASP A 56 5.15 -8.04 -26.63
CA ASP A 56 6.12 -8.87 -25.92
C ASP A 56 6.20 -8.49 -24.44
N THR A 57 6.24 -7.20 -24.15
CA THR A 57 6.22 -6.69 -22.76
C THR A 57 4.92 -7.07 -22.04
N ARG A 58 3.80 -7.11 -22.76
CA ARG A 58 2.51 -7.50 -22.20
C ARG A 58 2.43 -9.00 -21.89
N LEU A 59 3.11 -9.85 -22.66
CA LEU A 59 3.19 -11.29 -22.42
C LEU A 59 3.89 -11.63 -21.09
N TYR A 60 4.78 -10.75 -20.61
CA TYR A 60 5.42 -10.91 -19.30
C TYR A 60 4.45 -10.74 -18.12
N SER A 61 3.34 -10.00 -18.27
CA SER A 61 2.28 -9.94 -17.24
C SER A 61 1.41 -11.20 -17.32
N SER A 62 1.97 -12.30 -16.82
CA SER A 62 1.24 -13.54 -16.60
C SER A 62 0.91 -13.67 -15.12
N LYS A 63 -0.28 -14.23 -14.83
CA LYS A 63 -0.69 -14.53 -13.44
C LYS A 63 0.36 -15.39 -12.72
N ARG A 64 0.96 -16.35 -13.44
CA ARG A 64 2.00 -17.24 -12.91
C ARG A 64 3.24 -16.45 -12.46
N LEU A 65 3.70 -15.49 -13.27
CA LEU A 65 4.85 -14.66 -12.91
C LEU A 65 4.54 -13.72 -11.74
N ALA A 66 3.33 -13.16 -11.69
CA ALA A 66 2.90 -12.35 -10.55
C ALA A 66 2.92 -13.15 -9.22
N TYR A 67 2.32 -14.34 -9.20
CA TYR A 67 2.36 -15.21 -8.01
C TYR A 67 3.77 -15.65 -7.64
N PHE A 68 4.59 -15.97 -8.64
CA PHE A 68 5.99 -16.35 -8.43
C PHE A 68 6.80 -15.22 -7.82
N SER A 69 6.66 -13.99 -8.35
CA SER A 69 7.35 -12.80 -7.84
C SER A 69 6.91 -12.48 -6.40
N ILE A 70 5.61 -12.47 -6.13
CA ILE A 70 5.08 -12.26 -4.77
C ILE A 70 5.62 -13.33 -3.81
N SER A 71 5.65 -14.59 -4.23
CA SER A 71 6.14 -15.71 -3.41
C SER A 71 7.62 -15.56 -3.07
N ILE A 72 8.47 -15.25 -4.07
CA ILE A 72 9.90 -15.00 -3.86
C ILE A 72 10.11 -13.82 -2.91
N SER A 73 9.46 -12.69 -3.16
CA SER A 73 9.58 -11.51 -2.30
C SER A 73 9.11 -11.81 -0.88
N THR A 74 8.06 -12.60 -0.72
CA THR A 74 7.55 -12.99 0.61
C THR A 74 8.56 -13.85 1.35
N VAL A 75 9.12 -14.87 0.69
CA VAL A 75 10.15 -15.74 1.28
C VAL A 75 11.41 -14.94 1.63
N PHE A 76 11.84 -14.04 0.76
CA PHE A 76 12.97 -13.15 1.01
C PHE A 76 12.78 -12.34 2.29
N TRP A 77 11.63 -11.69 2.45
CA TRP A 77 11.36 -10.87 3.64
C TRP A 77 11.19 -11.70 4.92
N ILE A 78 10.64 -12.91 4.84
CA ILE A 78 10.58 -13.85 5.97
C ILE A 78 11.99 -14.21 6.44
N VAL A 79 12.87 -14.57 5.52
CA VAL A 79 14.26 -14.94 5.85
C VAL A 79 15.04 -13.75 6.37
N PHE A 80 14.94 -12.58 5.71
CA PHE A 80 15.64 -11.37 6.11
C PHE A 80 15.27 -10.93 7.54
N ASN A 81 13.98 -10.90 7.87
CA ASN A 81 13.50 -10.48 9.19
C ASN A 81 13.65 -11.54 10.28
N SER A 82 14.11 -12.76 9.97
CA SER A 82 14.25 -13.85 10.95
C SER A 82 15.19 -13.50 12.11
N HIS A 83 16.18 -12.62 11.89
CA HIS A 83 17.10 -12.17 12.93
C HIS A 83 16.37 -11.46 14.10
N ILE A 84 15.21 -10.85 13.86
CA ILE A 84 14.40 -10.16 14.89
C ILE A 84 13.88 -11.16 15.93
N LEU A 85 13.46 -12.36 15.51
CA LEU A 85 12.95 -13.39 16.42
C LEU A 85 14.03 -13.87 17.42
N ILE A 86 15.30 -13.77 17.02
CA ILE A 86 16.43 -14.17 17.84
C ILE A 86 16.77 -13.03 18.81
N LYS A 87 16.83 -11.79 18.32
CA LYS A 87 17.39 -10.63 19.02
C LYS A 87 16.39 -9.76 19.81
N ALA A 88 15.09 -9.85 19.55
CA ALA A 88 14.10 -9.17 20.36
C ALA A 88 13.93 -9.87 21.71
N ASN A 89 13.92 -9.13 22.82
CA ASN A 89 13.70 -9.71 24.15
C ASN A 89 13.02 -8.70 25.09
N LEU A 90 12.52 -9.20 26.22
CA LEU A 90 12.09 -8.32 27.32
C LEU A 90 13.33 -7.84 28.06
N GLN A 91 13.47 -6.53 28.17
CA GLN A 91 14.54 -5.89 28.93
C GLN A 91 13.95 -5.20 30.16
N GLU A 92 14.61 -5.36 31.30
CA GLU A 92 14.26 -4.68 32.53
C GLU A 92 14.92 -3.30 32.55
N PHE A 93 14.11 -2.25 32.41
CA PHE A 93 14.60 -0.85 32.43
C PHE A 93 14.64 -0.28 33.85
N ALA A 94 13.70 -0.72 34.69
CA ALA A 94 13.62 -0.39 36.11
C ALA A 94 13.04 -1.60 36.86
N PRO A 95 13.20 -1.70 38.19
CA PRO A 95 12.64 -2.81 38.96
C PRO A 95 11.16 -3.00 38.65
N PHE A 96 10.79 -4.22 38.21
CA PHE A 96 9.41 -4.59 37.82
C PHE A 96 8.86 -3.86 36.59
N TYR A 97 9.69 -3.15 35.83
CA TYR A 97 9.32 -2.47 34.59
C TYR A 97 10.04 -3.09 33.39
N PHE A 98 9.34 -3.99 32.71
CA PHE A 98 9.82 -4.68 31.52
C PHE A 98 9.33 -4.00 30.25
N VAL A 99 10.25 -3.75 29.33
CA VAL A 99 9.95 -3.21 28.00
C VAL A 99 10.42 -4.21 26.95
N CYS A 100 9.55 -4.53 26.01
CA CYS A 100 9.90 -5.28 24.82
C CYS A 100 10.74 -4.40 23.90
N TYR A 101 12.02 -4.76 23.74
CA TYR A 101 12.93 -4.01 22.89
C TYR A 101 13.98 -4.91 22.23
N PHE A 102 14.65 -4.40 21.20
CA PHE A 102 15.79 -5.08 20.62
C PHE A 102 16.98 -4.99 21.57
N ASP A 103 17.86 -5.98 21.48
CA ASP A 103 19.17 -5.98 22.14
C ASP A 103 19.85 -4.59 22.04
N LEU A 104 20.03 -3.93 23.19
CA LEU A 104 20.54 -2.54 23.28
C LEU A 104 22.04 -2.44 22.98
N PHE A 105 22.74 -3.55 22.71
CA PHE A 105 24.11 -3.47 22.23
C PHE A 105 24.17 -2.63 20.96
N SER A 106 24.93 -1.52 21.02
CA SER A 106 24.97 -0.46 20.00
C SER A 106 25.01 -1.01 18.58
N THR A 107 25.87 -2.00 18.32
CA THR A 107 26.11 -2.51 16.96
C THR A 107 24.89 -3.14 16.29
N TYR A 108 24.06 -3.89 17.02
CA TYR A 108 22.85 -4.50 16.44
C TYR A 108 21.74 -3.47 16.24
N PHE A 109 21.58 -2.56 17.21
CA PHE A 109 20.63 -1.46 17.08
C PHE A 109 20.98 -0.56 15.87
N ASP A 110 22.26 -0.24 15.69
CA ASP A 110 22.77 0.47 14.53
C ASP A 110 22.45 -0.27 13.24
N PHE A 111 22.78 -1.57 13.17
CA PHE A 111 22.47 -2.41 12.02
C PHE A 111 20.98 -2.38 11.64
N VAL A 112 20.08 -2.55 12.61
CA VAL A 112 18.63 -2.55 12.37
C VAL A 112 18.17 -1.16 11.91
N SER A 113 18.58 -0.11 12.60
CA SER A 113 18.22 1.28 12.27
C SER A 113 18.68 1.66 10.86
N TYR A 114 19.93 1.39 10.50
CA TYR A 114 20.45 1.64 9.15
C TYR A 114 19.75 0.80 8.09
N SER A 115 19.49 -0.49 8.37
CA SER A 115 18.78 -1.36 7.44
C SER A 115 17.37 -0.85 7.13
N ILE A 116 16.62 -0.42 8.15
CA ILE A 116 15.29 0.17 7.98
C ILE A 116 15.38 1.44 7.12
N ALA A 117 16.30 2.34 7.44
CA ALA A 117 16.47 3.60 6.72
C ALA A 117 16.79 3.37 5.24
N VAL A 118 17.73 2.46 4.95
CA VAL A 118 18.14 2.12 3.58
C VAL A 118 16.99 1.44 2.83
N ILE A 119 16.33 0.45 3.42
CA ILE A 119 15.21 -0.26 2.79
C ILE A 119 14.07 0.69 2.46
N ASN A 120 13.63 1.51 3.42
CA ASN A 120 12.54 2.48 3.19
C ASN A 120 12.91 3.48 2.10
N THR A 121 14.14 4.00 2.12
CA THR A 121 14.63 4.93 1.09
C THR A 121 14.62 4.28 -0.30
N ILE A 122 15.09 3.03 -0.42
CA ILE A 122 15.09 2.30 -1.70
C ILE A 122 13.65 2.08 -2.19
N LEU A 123 12.75 1.63 -1.31
CA LEU A 123 11.35 1.39 -1.66
C LEU A 123 10.65 2.68 -2.11
N ASP A 124 10.90 3.79 -1.42
CA ASP A 124 10.34 5.10 -1.79
C ASP A 124 10.86 5.59 -3.14
N ILE A 125 12.17 5.47 -3.41
CA ILE A 125 12.75 5.82 -4.71
C ILE A 125 12.15 4.96 -5.83
N LEU A 126 12.05 3.65 -5.63
CA LEU A 126 11.42 2.74 -6.59
C LEU A 126 9.97 3.14 -6.87
N MET A 127 9.20 3.46 -5.82
CA MET A 127 7.82 3.93 -5.96
C MET A 127 7.72 5.25 -6.73
N ILE A 128 8.59 6.23 -6.46
CA ILE A 128 8.63 7.50 -7.20
C ILE A 128 8.91 7.24 -8.69
N VAL A 129 9.91 6.41 -8.99
CA VAL A 129 10.28 6.05 -10.37
C VAL A 129 9.10 5.37 -11.09
N LEU A 130 8.46 4.40 -10.45
CA LEU A 130 7.29 3.71 -11.01
C LEU A 130 6.11 4.66 -11.21
N CYS A 131 5.85 5.57 -10.27
CA CYS A 131 4.79 6.57 -10.38
C CYS A 131 5.03 7.50 -11.59
N VAL A 132 6.28 7.95 -11.80
CA VAL A 132 6.66 8.75 -12.98
C VAL A 132 6.47 7.95 -14.28
N PHE A 133 6.86 6.68 -14.32
CA PHE A 133 6.63 5.82 -15.49
C PHE A 133 5.14 5.58 -15.76
N ALA A 134 4.35 5.36 -14.71
CA ALA A 134 2.91 5.19 -14.82
C ALA A 134 2.23 6.45 -15.38
N PHE A 135 2.64 7.61 -14.90
CA PHE A 135 2.15 8.88 -15.40
C PHE A 135 2.51 9.11 -16.89
N LYS A 136 3.75 8.81 -17.28
CA LYS A 136 4.19 8.88 -18.69
C LYS A 136 3.37 7.93 -19.58
N ASN A 137 3.15 6.69 -19.15
CA ASN A 137 2.36 5.72 -19.90
C ASN A 137 0.89 6.15 -20.04
N VAL A 138 0.27 6.65 -18.97
CA VAL A 138 -1.11 7.15 -19.02
C VAL A 138 -1.24 8.35 -19.96
N ARG A 139 -0.29 9.30 -19.93
CA ARG A 139 -0.26 10.44 -20.86
C ARG A 139 -0.15 9.97 -22.32
N ARG A 140 0.76 9.02 -22.58
CA ARG A 140 0.95 8.43 -23.92
C ARG A 140 -0.30 7.72 -24.43
N ILE A 141 -1.00 6.99 -23.57
CA ILE A 141 -2.27 6.32 -23.95
C ILE A 141 -3.36 7.35 -24.26
N ARG A 142 -3.40 8.48 -23.53
CA ARG A 142 -4.40 9.53 -23.74
C ARG A 142 -4.17 10.33 -25.03
N SER A 143 -2.93 10.42 -25.52
CA SER A 143 -2.59 11.14 -26.75
C SER A 143 -2.88 10.37 -28.04
N ILE A 144 -3.25 9.08 -27.98
CA ILE A 144 -3.54 8.28 -29.17
C ILE A 144 -4.94 8.62 -29.70
N PRO A 145 -5.09 8.95 -31.00
CA PRO A 145 -6.39 9.18 -31.62
C PRO A 145 -7.34 7.98 -31.46
N ARG A 146 -8.63 8.26 -31.25
CA ARG A 146 -9.65 7.21 -31.00
C ARG A 146 -9.73 6.19 -32.13
N GLU A 147 -9.47 6.60 -33.37
CA GLU A 147 -9.51 5.74 -34.55
C GLU A 147 -8.47 4.61 -34.50
N LYS A 148 -7.24 4.91 -34.05
CA LYS A 148 -6.17 3.90 -33.89
C LYS A 148 -6.35 3.03 -32.65
N ARG A 149 -7.28 3.40 -31.75
CA ARG A 149 -7.53 2.68 -30.50
C ARG A 149 -8.30 1.37 -30.71
N ASN A 150 -9.08 1.27 -31.78
CA ASN A 150 -9.88 0.07 -32.07
C ASN A 150 -9.02 -1.12 -32.53
N GLN A 151 -7.81 -0.87 -33.05
CA GLN A 151 -6.87 -1.91 -33.49
C GLN A 151 -6.02 -2.48 -32.34
N ILE A 152 -5.84 -1.71 -31.26
CA ILE A 152 -5.08 -2.13 -30.08
C ILE A 152 -6.08 -2.58 -29.03
N ARG A 153 -6.12 -3.89 -28.74
CA ARG A 153 -6.97 -4.54 -27.71
C ARG A 153 -7.40 -3.55 -26.62
N SER A 154 -8.70 -3.26 -26.54
CA SER A 154 -9.21 -2.27 -25.59
C SER A 154 -9.00 -2.78 -24.16
N MET A 155 -8.24 -2.03 -23.38
CA MET A 155 -8.14 -2.24 -21.94
C MET A 155 -9.54 -2.08 -21.35
N THR A 156 -9.98 -3.02 -20.51
CA THR A 156 -11.36 -2.98 -20.00
C THR A 156 -11.53 -1.74 -19.11
N LYS A 157 -12.75 -1.19 -19.05
CA LYS A 157 -13.07 -0.07 -18.13
C LYS A 157 -12.69 -0.41 -16.68
N LYS A 158 -12.80 -1.68 -16.29
CA LYS A 158 -12.43 -2.21 -14.97
C LYS A 158 -10.92 -2.09 -14.72
N ASP A 159 -10.09 -2.50 -15.67
CA ASP A 159 -8.63 -2.41 -15.55
C ASP A 159 -8.17 -0.96 -15.41
N PHE A 160 -8.80 -0.03 -16.12
CA PHE A 160 -8.47 1.39 -16.04
C PHE A 160 -8.87 2.01 -14.69
N GLN A 161 -9.99 1.59 -14.11
CA GLN A 161 -10.37 1.99 -12.75
C GLN A 161 -9.38 1.47 -11.72
N LEU A 162 -8.95 0.22 -11.85
CA LEU A 162 -7.97 -0.38 -10.96
C LEU A 162 -6.59 0.30 -11.08
N LEU A 163 -6.16 0.61 -12.32
CA LEU A 163 -4.94 1.40 -12.57
C LEU A 163 -5.00 2.78 -11.87
N ARG A 164 -6.13 3.47 -11.96
CA ARG A 164 -6.32 4.77 -11.26
C ARG A 164 -6.28 4.62 -9.75
N CYS A 165 -6.88 3.57 -9.20
CA CYS A 165 -6.86 3.32 -7.76
C CYS A 165 -5.43 3.07 -7.26
N LEU A 166 -4.69 2.23 -7.98
CA LEU A 166 -3.30 1.93 -7.67
C LEU A 166 -2.42 3.19 -7.74
N PHE A 167 -2.60 4.01 -8.79
CA PHE A 167 -1.89 5.29 -8.90
C PHE A 167 -2.16 6.23 -7.70
N VAL A 168 -3.41 6.31 -7.23
CA VAL A 168 -3.74 7.11 -6.03
C VAL A 168 -3.09 6.53 -4.78
N GLN A 169 -3.06 5.20 -4.63
CA GLN A 169 -2.36 4.53 -3.53
C GLN A 169 -0.85 4.79 -3.57
N ASP A 170 -0.24 4.74 -4.75
CA ASP A 170 1.17 5.03 -4.96
C ASP A 170 1.49 6.47 -4.53
N VAL A 171 0.67 7.45 -4.93
CA VAL A 171 0.85 8.86 -4.53
C VAL A 171 0.70 9.03 -3.02
N ILE A 172 -0.30 8.41 -2.42
CA ILE A 172 -0.53 8.45 -0.97
C ILE A 172 0.66 7.84 -0.22
N TYR A 173 1.14 6.69 -0.67
CA TYR A 173 2.31 6.03 -0.11
C TYR A 173 3.55 6.91 -0.24
N ILE A 174 3.81 7.52 -1.39
CA ILE A 174 4.97 8.41 -1.59
C ILE A 174 4.92 9.59 -0.60
N ILE A 175 3.78 10.27 -0.45
CA ILE A 175 3.66 11.43 0.46
C ILE A 175 3.97 11.03 1.91
N PHE A 176 3.39 9.92 2.38
CA PHE A 176 3.56 9.48 3.77
C PHE A 176 4.89 8.75 4.02
N GLY A 177 5.34 7.95 3.07
CA GLY A 177 6.60 7.20 3.10
C GLY A 177 7.81 8.12 3.07
N THR A 178 7.84 9.08 2.15
CA THR A 178 8.95 10.05 2.08
C THR A 178 9.08 10.86 3.37
N SER A 179 7.96 11.21 4.01
CA SER A 179 7.96 11.95 5.28
C SER A 179 8.67 11.18 6.39
N ILE A 180 8.42 9.88 6.53
CA ILE A 180 9.10 9.04 7.55
C ILE A 180 10.55 8.72 7.14
N SER A 181 10.83 8.54 5.84
CA SER A 181 12.19 8.31 5.34
C SER A 181 13.11 9.50 5.59
N ILE A 182 12.62 10.74 5.38
CA ILE A 182 13.36 11.96 5.72
C ILE A 182 13.68 12.00 7.22
N PHE A 183 12.73 11.63 8.08
CA PHE A 183 12.95 11.55 9.51
C PHE A 183 14.04 10.51 9.86
N TYR A 184 14.01 9.31 9.26
CA TYR A 184 15.04 8.30 9.53
C TYR A 184 16.45 8.73 9.09
N ILE A 185 16.56 9.43 7.95
CA ILE A 185 17.84 9.99 7.50
C ILE A 185 18.31 11.06 8.49
N PHE A 186 17.42 11.95 8.92
CA PHE A 186 17.72 12.97 9.91
C PHE A 186 18.18 12.35 11.25
N ASP A 187 17.47 11.33 11.73
CA ASP A 187 17.82 10.63 12.98
C ASP A 187 19.17 9.91 12.87
N ALA A 188 19.44 9.27 11.72
CA ALA A 188 20.72 8.60 11.47
C ALA A 188 21.92 9.56 11.44
N ILE A 189 21.74 10.77 10.90
CA ILE A 189 22.80 11.81 10.86
C ILE A 189 23.05 12.38 12.25
N THR A 190 21.98 12.65 13.01
CA THR A 190 22.04 13.35 14.29
C THR A 190 22.19 12.41 15.50
N LYS A 191 22.50 11.13 15.27
CA LYS A 191 22.56 10.08 16.30
C LYS A 191 23.69 10.24 17.31
N TYR A 192 24.82 10.81 16.88
CA TYR A 192 26.03 10.97 17.72
C TYR A 192 26.09 12.30 18.46
N GLU A 193 25.12 13.18 18.25
CA GLU A 193 25.04 14.44 18.98
C GLU A 193 24.32 14.19 20.31
N ASN A 194 25.05 14.38 21.42
CA ASN A 194 24.49 14.34 22.77
C ASN A 194 23.56 15.54 22.97
N GLY A 195 22.32 15.41 22.50
CA GLY A 195 21.35 16.48 22.54
C GLY A 195 20.87 16.79 23.96
N ILE A 196 20.45 18.04 24.16
CA ILE A 196 19.81 18.49 25.40
C ILE A 196 18.48 17.71 25.59
N ILE A 197 18.01 17.54 26.83
CA ILE A 197 16.73 16.86 27.15
C ILE A 197 15.57 17.35 26.25
N LEU A 198 15.52 18.66 25.96
CA LEU A 198 14.53 19.26 25.08
C LEU A 198 14.61 18.72 23.64
N GLU A 199 15.81 18.54 23.09
CA GLU A 199 16.02 18.03 21.73
C GLU A 199 15.60 16.56 21.63
N GLN A 200 15.86 15.76 22.67
CA GLN A 200 15.38 14.38 22.75
C GLN A 200 13.85 14.32 22.78
N ALA A 201 13.20 15.22 23.53
CA ALA A 201 11.74 15.30 23.57
C ALA A 201 11.14 15.71 22.22
N ILE A 202 11.72 16.71 21.54
CA ILE A 202 11.30 17.13 20.20
C ILE A 202 11.48 15.98 19.19
N ARG A 203 12.63 15.30 19.22
CA ARG A 203 12.92 14.17 18.34
C ARG A 203 11.93 13.02 18.54
N LYS A 204 11.62 12.68 19.79
CA LYS A 204 10.60 11.68 20.13
C LYS A 204 9.22 12.10 19.61
N PHE A 205 8.82 13.35 19.82
CA PHE A 205 7.54 13.87 19.32
C PHE A 205 7.46 13.80 17.79
N LEU A 206 8.53 14.17 17.08
CA LEU A 206 8.61 14.06 15.62
C LEU A 206 8.52 12.61 15.15
N TYR A 207 9.25 11.69 15.80
CA TYR A 207 9.18 10.27 15.51
C TYR A 207 7.76 9.73 15.67
N ASP A 208 7.10 10.00 16.80
CA ASP A 208 5.75 9.53 17.10
C ASP A 208 4.73 10.12 16.09
N SER A 209 4.87 11.40 15.75
CA SER A 209 4.02 12.08 14.75
C SER A 209 4.19 11.50 13.34
N MET A 210 5.43 11.32 12.88
CA MET A 210 5.71 10.76 11.55
C MET A 210 5.29 9.29 11.47
N THR A 211 5.51 8.52 12.54
CA THR A 211 5.05 7.13 12.64
C THR A 211 3.53 7.05 12.59
N PHE A 212 2.82 7.95 13.28
CA PHE A 212 1.37 8.04 13.23
C PHE A 212 0.87 8.33 11.81
N ILE A 213 1.45 9.33 11.15
CA ILE A 213 1.15 9.70 9.76
C ILE A 213 1.40 8.52 8.82
N TYR A 214 2.56 7.86 8.93
CA TYR A 214 2.91 6.69 8.14
C TYR A 214 1.93 5.52 8.38
N SER A 215 1.58 5.26 9.64
CA SER A 215 0.63 4.19 10.00
C SER A 215 -0.77 4.44 9.45
N THR A 216 -1.15 5.71 9.28
CA THR A 216 -2.45 6.11 8.73
C THR A 216 -2.57 5.72 7.24
N SER A 217 -1.46 5.72 6.50
CA SER A 217 -1.44 5.34 5.08
C SER A 217 -2.04 3.94 4.82
N TYR A 218 -1.79 2.98 5.71
CA TYR A 218 -2.33 1.63 5.61
C TYR A 218 -3.85 1.59 5.69
N SER A 219 -4.44 2.41 6.57
CA SER A 219 -5.90 2.50 6.74
C SER A 219 -6.55 3.21 5.56
N VAL A 220 -5.87 4.21 4.99
CA VAL A 220 -6.38 5.00 3.85
C VAL A 220 -6.61 4.12 2.62
N ASN A 221 -5.86 3.03 2.43
CA ASN A 221 -5.99 2.14 1.27
C ASN A 221 -7.43 1.64 1.02
N VAL A 222 -8.16 1.26 2.08
CA VAL A 222 -9.55 0.80 1.96
C VAL A 222 -10.46 1.94 1.51
N PHE A 223 -10.28 3.13 2.09
CA PHE A 223 -11.03 4.32 1.70
C PHE A 223 -10.73 4.74 0.27
N THR A 224 -9.48 4.60 -0.20
CA THR A 224 -9.11 4.86 -1.59
C THR A 224 -9.89 3.96 -2.55
N PHE A 225 -10.00 2.66 -2.26
CA PHE A 225 -10.81 1.75 -3.09
C PHE A 225 -12.29 2.16 -3.13
N ILE A 226 -12.86 2.55 -1.99
CA ILE A 226 -14.27 3.00 -1.90
C ILE A 226 -14.49 4.31 -2.67
N ILE A 227 -13.58 5.27 -2.56
CA ILE A 227 -13.72 6.60 -3.17
C ILE A 227 -13.49 6.53 -4.69
N VAL A 228 -12.43 5.85 -5.13
CA VAL A 228 -11.96 5.89 -6.53
C VAL A 228 -12.68 4.86 -7.41
N SER A 229 -12.93 3.65 -6.92
CA SER A 229 -13.44 2.56 -7.75
C SER A 229 -14.95 2.41 -7.66
N LYS A 230 -15.65 2.84 -8.72
CA LYS A 230 -17.10 2.59 -8.88
C LYS A 230 -17.40 1.09 -8.85
N ALA A 231 -16.62 0.29 -9.57
CA ALA A 231 -16.79 -1.16 -9.60
C ALA A 231 -16.68 -1.78 -8.20
N PHE A 232 -15.71 -1.34 -7.40
CA PHE A 232 -15.56 -1.80 -6.01
C PHE A 232 -16.77 -1.45 -5.15
N ARG A 233 -17.29 -0.22 -5.25
CA ARG A 233 -18.51 0.18 -4.54
C ARG A 233 -19.71 -0.68 -4.91
N HIS A 234 -19.89 -0.99 -6.19
CA HIS A 234 -21.00 -1.84 -6.63
C HIS A 234 -20.86 -3.28 -6.11
N GLU A 235 -19.67 -3.87 -6.17
CA GLU A 235 -19.43 -5.23 -5.63
C GLU A 235 -19.53 -5.27 -4.10
N LEU A 236 -19.06 -4.24 -3.40
CA LEU A 236 -19.22 -4.09 -1.95
C LEU A 236 -20.71 -4.01 -1.57
N LYS A 237 -21.46 -3.13 -2.25
CA LYS A 237 -22.91 -2.98 -2.08
C LYS A 237 -23.62 -4.31 -2.34
N ARG A 238 -23.26 -5.02 -3.42
CA ARG A 238 -23.80 -6.35 -3.76
C ARG A 238 -23.53 -7.38 -2.67
N THR A 239 -22.31 -7.41 -2.13
CA THR A 239 -21.91 -8.35 -1.07
C THR A 239 -22.68 -8.07 0.22
N ILE A 240 -22.86 -6.79 0.58
CA ILE A 240 -23.65 -6.38 1.75
C ILE A 240 -25.11 -6.80 1.60
N TYR A 241 -25.75 -6.57 0.44
CA TYR A 241 -27.13 -7.00 0.23
C TYR A 241 -27.33 -8.52 0.27
N LYS A 242 -26.37 -9.28 -0.26
CA LYS A 242 -26.37 -10.75 -0.16
C LYS A 242 -26.32 -11.21 1.30
N ILE A 243 -25.48 -10.58 2.12
CA ILE A 243 -25.39 -10.88 3.56
C ILE A 243 -26.70 -10.52 4.29
N ILE A 244 -27.34 -9.43 3.88
CA ILE A 244 -28.63 -8.97 4.43
C ILE A 244 -29.82 -9.82 3.90
N GLY A 245 -29.60 -10.76 2.99
CA GLY A 245 -30.64 -11.64 2.45
C GLY A 245 -31.62 -10.94 1.51
N LYS A 246 -31.24 -9.80 0.92
CA LYS A 246 -32.03 -9.17 -0.14
C LYS A 246 -31.52 -9.68 -1.49
N ASP A 247 -32.35 -10.46 -2.18
CA ASP A 247 -32.10 -10.87 -3.56
C ASP A 247 -32.01 -9.61 -4.44
N LEU A 248 -30.79 -9.32 -4.89
CA LEU A 248 -30.55 -8.28 -5.89
C LEU A 248 -30.84 -8.87 -7.27
N VAL A 249 -31.81 -8.30 -7.96
CA VAL A 249 -32.00 -8.48 -9.40
C VAL A 249 -30.68 -8.15 -10.12
N PRO A 250 -30.12 -9.05 -10.94
CA PRO A 250 -28.83 -8.84 -11.58
C PRO A 250 -28.87 -7.69 -12.61
N ILE A 251 -27.91 -6.76 -12.49
CA ILE A 251 -27.71 -5.50 -13.25
C ILE A 251 -27.56 -5.67 -14.78
N ARG A 252 -27.62 -6.90 -15.33
CA ARG A 252 -27.55 -7.10 -16.78
C ARG A 252 -28.72 -6.41 -17.52
N GLU A 253 -29.81 -6.10 -16.82
CA GLU A 253 -30.96 -5.39 -17.37
C GLU A 253 -30.81 -3.85 -17.37
N GLU A 254 -30.06 -3.24 -16.43
CA GLU A 254 -29.90 -1.77 -16.38
C GLU A 254 -28.98 -1.25 -17.50
N GLU A 255 -27.87 -1.94 -17.83
CA GLU A 255 -27.00 -1.54 -18.95
C GLU A 255 -27.65 -1.74 -20.33
N ASN A 256 -28.64 -2.63 -20.43
CA ASN A 256 -29.43 -2.82 -21.66
C ASN A 256 -30.52 -1.75 -21.75
N HIS A 257 -31.24 -1.44 -20.67
CA HIS A 257 -32.23 -0.36 -20.66
C HIS A 257 -31.64 1.02 -20.98
N GLU A 258 -30.41 1.31 -20.52
CA GLU A 258 -29.73 2.56 -20.86
C GLU A 258 -29.32 2.64 -22.34
N ARG A 259 -29.01 1.51 -22.99
CA ARG A 259 -28.74 1.48 -24.44
C ARG A 259 -30.02 1.58 -25.26
N ASP A 260 -31.06 0.85 -24.85
CA ASP A 260 -32.35 0.86 -25.54
C ASP A 260 -32.98 2.27 -25.49
N ASN A 261 -32.88 2.97 -24.35
CA ASN A 261 -33.35 4.36 -24.23
C ASN A 261 -32.52 5.38 -25.02
N VAL A 262 -31.24 5.09 -25.30
CA VAL A 262 -30.39 5.93 -26.15
C VAL A 262 -30.67 5.66 -27.63
N GLU A 263 -30.89 4.42 -28.05
CA GLU A 263 -31.28 4.11 -29.43
C GLU A 263 -32.67 4.68 -29.78
N ILE A 264 -33.65 4.59 -28.88
CA ILE A 264 -34.99 5.15 -29.08
C ILE A 264 -34.94 6.68 -29.29
N ASN A 265 -34.07 7.38 -28.55
CA ASN A 265 -33.91 8.84 -28.71
C ASN A 265 -33.12 9.25 -29.96
N VAL A 266 -32.27 8.39 -30.52
CA VAL A 266 -31.56 8.68 -31.77
C VAL A 266 -32.48 8.45 -32.97
N VAL A 267 -33.35 7.44 -32.92
CA VAL A 267 -34.32 7.16 -33.99
C VAL A 267 -35.40 8.24 -34.07
N SER A 268 -35.90 8.76 -32.95
CA SER A 268 -36.94 9.81 -32.93
C SER A 268 -36.49 11.18 -33.42
N ILE A 269 -35.18 11.44 -33.50
CA ILE A 269 -34.62 12.70 -34.03
C ILE A 269 -34.47 12.67 -35.55
N ILE A 270 -34.47 11.49 -36.17
CA ILE A 270 -34.26 11.32 -37.63
C ILE A 270 -35.57 11.41 -38.42
N GLU A 271 -36.73 11.29 -37.78
CA GLU A 271 -38.05 11.42 -38.40
C GLU A 271 -38.66 12.81 -38.19
N LEU A 272 -38.09 13.84 -38.83
CA LEU A 272 -38.75 15.13 -39.03
C LEU A 272 -38.78 15.42 -40.53
N PRO A 273 -39.90 15.20 -41.22
CA PRO A 273 -40.05 15.57 -42.63
C PRO A 273 -40.14 17.09 -42.76
N ALA A 274 -39.47 17.59 -43.80
CA ALA A 274 -39.50 19.00 -44.24
C ALA A 274 -40.85 19.41 -44.85
#